data_AF-A0AAV2CNY2-F1
#
_entry.id   AF-A0AAV2CNY2-F1
#
_cell.length_a   1.000
_cell.length_b   1.000
_cell.length_c   1.000
_cell.angle_alpha   90.00
_cell.angle_beta   90.00
_cell.angle_gamma   90.00
#
_symmetry.space_group_name_H-M   'P 1'
#
loop_
_entity.id
_entity.type
_entity.pdbx_description
1 polymer ?
#
loop_
_entity_poly.entity_id
_entity_poly.type
_entity_poly.pdbx_seq_one_letter_code
_entity_poly.pdbx_strand_id
1 'polypeptide(L)'
;MALIVKAACCFLLFLAILQYSHVSAVAPAHPPKMATAPAPTPSNILEIYCKAKCKERCKLVGPFGIKLCEEVCTKCCLRSKCVPTGPVGINFGKCKNWTFTLYRGIPYKCP
;
A
#
# COMPACT_ATOMS: atom_id res chain seq x y z
N MET A 1 -12.32 -56.37 -23.89
CA MET A 1 -12.18 -55.04 -24.51
C MET A 1 -13.47 -54.22 -24.38
N ALA A 2 -14.02 -54.06 -23.17
CA ALA A 2 -15.32 -53.36 -22.97
C ALA A 2 -15.27 -52.22 -21.94
N LEU A 3 -14.16 -52.07 -21.22
CA LEU A 3 -13.99 -51.04 -20.18
C LEU A 3 -13.43 -49.71 -20.69
N ILE A 4 -12.81 -49.69 -21.89
CA ILE A 4 -12.17 -48.48 -22.44
C ILE A 4 -13.19 -47.56 -23.14
N VAL A 5 -14.27 -48.12 -23.69
CA VAL A 5 -15.29 -47.36 -24.44
C VAL A 5 -16.14 -46.45 -23.54
N LYS A 6 -16.37 -46.85 -22.28
CA LYS A 6 -17.25 -46.13 -21.36
C LYS A 6 -16.60 -44.85 -20.78
N ALA A 7 -15.26 -44.84 -20.66
CA ALA A 7 -14.51 -43.69 -20.18
C ALA A 7 -14.39 -42.58 -21.25
N ALA A 8 -14.29 -42.95 -22.53
CA ALA A 8 -14.19 -42.00 -23.64
C ALA A 8 -15.49 -41.20 -23.84
N CYS A 9 -16.65 -41.80 -23.60
CA CYS A 9 -17.94 -41.15 -23.79
C CYS A 9 -18.20 -40.05 -22.73
N CYS A 10 -17.81 -40.28 -21.47
CA CYS A 10 -17.93 -39.26 -20.42
C CYS A 10 -16.97 -38.08 -20.62
N PHE A 11 -15.76 -38.33 -21.16
CA PHE A 11 -14.79 -37.26 -21.37
C PHE A 11 -15.20 -36.32 -22.52
N LEU A 12 -15.83 -36.86 -23.57
CA LEU A 12 -16.36 -36.05 -24.68
C LEU A 12 -17.56 -35.18 -24.25
N LEU A 13 -18.41 -35.67 -23.35
CA LEU A 13 -19.50 -34.86 -22.80
C LEU A 13 -19.00 -33.70 -21.93
N PHE A 14 -17.92 -33.89 -21.16
CA PHE A 14 -17.34 -32.81 -20.35
C PHE A 14 -16.71 -31.69 -21.18
N LEU A 15 -16.07 -32.02 -22.30
CA LEU A 15 -15.48 -31.01 -23.19
C LEU A 15 -16.53 -30.16 -23.93
N ALA A 16 -17.72 -30.70 -24.20
CA ALA A 16 -18.79 -29.96 -24.86
C ALA A 16 -19.41 -28.86 -23.99
N ILE A 17 -19.35 -28.99 -22.65
CA ILE A 17 -19.99 -28.04 -21.72
C ILE A 17 -19.08 -26.81 -21.46
N LEU A 18 -17.76 -26.93 -21.67
CA LEU A 18 -16.80 -25.85 -21.35
C LEU A 18 -16.76 -24.70 -22.39
N GLN A 19 -17.39 -24.85 -23.55
CA GLN A 19 -17.32 -23.86 -24.64
C GLN A 19 -18.47 -22.84 -24.61
N TYR A 20 -19.44 -22.96 -23.69
CA TYR A 20 -20.73 -22.26 -23.81
C TYR A 20 -20.85 -20.94 -23.01
N SER A 21 -19.80 -20.47 -22.33
CA SER A 21 -19.90 -19.35 -21.38
C SER A 21 -19.11 -18.11 -21.77
N HIS A 22 -19.17 -17.66 -23.03
CA HIS A 22 -18.56 -16.36 -23.38
C HIS A 22 -19.37 -15.58 -24.44
N VAL A 23 -20.64 -15.30 -24.14
CA VAL A 23 -21.36 -14.16 -24.74
C VAL A 23 -21.05 -12.94 -23.87
N SER A 24 -20.11 -12.11 -24.32
CA SER A 24 -19.91 -10.77 -23.77
C SER A 24 -20.86 -9.83 -24.47
N ALA A 25 -21.89 -9.38 -23.74
CA ALA A 25 -22.76 -8.30 -24.17
C ALA A 25 -21.93 -7.01 -24.28
N VAL A 26 -21.74 -6.52 -25.51
CA VAL A 26 -21.12 -5.21 -25.75
C VAL A 26 -22.17 -4.15 -25.42
N ALA A 27 -22.01 -3.50 -24.25
CA ALA A 27 -22.78 -2.31 -23.91
C ALA A 27 -22.36 -1.13 -24.81
N PRO A 28 -23.29 -0.23 -25.21
CA PRO A 28 -22.98 0.90 -26.07
C PRO A 28 -22.00 1.86 -25.39
N ALA A 29 -20.89 2.13 -26.08
CA ALA A 29 -19.85 3.06 -25.69
C ALA A 29 -20.44 4.46 -25.40
N HIS A 30 -20.57 4.79 -24.12
CA HIS A 30 -20.72 6.17 -23.70
C HIS A 30 -19.33 6.80 -23.78
N PRO A 31 -19.17 8.01 -24.34
CA PRO A 31 -17.87 8.68 -24.35
C PRO A 31 -17.36 8.77 -22.90
N PRO A 32 -16.08 8.46 -22.63
CA PRO A 32 -15.54 8.57 -21.30
C PRO A 32 -15.67 10.03 -20.88
N LYS A 33 -16.63 10.30 -19.99
CA LYS A 33 -16.63 11.52 -19.19
C LYS A 33 -15.26 11.51 -18.53
N MET A 34 -14.37 12.41 -18.96
CA MET A 34 -13.07 12.58 -18.31
C MET A 34 -13.36 12.84 -16.85
N ALA A 35 -13.22 11.79 -16.04
CA ALA A 35 -13.28 11.91 -14.61
C ALA A 35 -12.04 12.69 -14.23
N THR A 36 -12.20 13.98 -13.99
CA THR A 36 -11.21 14.79 -13.30
C THR A 36 -10.81 13.99 -12.07
N ALA A 37 -9.54 13.54 -12.04
CA ALA A 37 -9.03 12.77 -10.92
C ALA A 37 -9.34 13.54 -9.64
N PRO A 38 -9.96 12.90 -8.62
CA PRO A 38 -10.29 13.60 -7.39
C PRO A 38 -9.01 14.21 -6.83
N ALA A 39 -9.05 15.51 -6.55
CA ALA A 39 -7.93 16.21 -5.95
C ALA A 39 -7.47 15.43 -4.70
N PRO A 40 -6.16 15.22 -4.51
CA PRO A 40 -5.65 14.44 -3.39
C PRO A 40 -6.16 15.07 -2.10
N THR A 41 -6.82 14.27 -1.27
CA THR A 41 -7.33 14.73 0.02
C THR A 41 -6.16 15.25 0.87
N PRO A 42 -6.37 16.24 1.74
CA PRO A 42 -5.31 16.85 2.56
C PRO A 42 -4.48 15.83 3.37
N SER A 43 -5.11 14.71 3.77
CA SER A 43 -4.44 13.60 4.45
C SER A 43 -3.37 12.92 3.59
N ASN A 44 -3.59 12.82 2.28
CA ASN A 44 -2.66 12.18 1.35
C ASN A 44 -1.39 13.02 1.16
N ILE A 45 -1.54 14.35 1.05
CA ILE A 45 -0.41 15.28 0.90
C ILE A 45 0.52 15.21 2.11
N LEU A 46 -0.05 15.20 3.31
CA LEU A 46 0.74 15.11 4.54
C LEU A 46 1.49 13.77 4.63
N GLU A 47 0.83 12.67 4.27
CA GLU A 47 1.46 11.36 4.28
C GLU A 47 2.67 11.30 3.32
N ILE A 48 2.52 11.86 2.12
CA ILE A 48 3.62 11.98 1.14
C ILE A 48 4.78 12.81 1.72
N TYR A 49 4.49 13.97 2.32
CA TYR A 49 5.49 14.80 2.97
C TYR A 49 6.24 14.04 4.07
N CYS A 50 5.49 13.37 4.95
CA CYS A 50 6.05 12.61 6.06
C CYS A 50 6.95 11.48 5.57
N LYS A 51 6.50 10.69 4.57
CA LYS A 51 7.29 9.61 3.97
C LYS A 51 8.62 10.12 3.41
N ALA A 52 8.57 11.22 2.63
CA ALA A 52 9.76 11.80 2.02
C ALA A 52 10.77 12.29 3.08
N LYS A 53 10.30 13.01 4.11
CA LYS A 53 11.19 13.52 5.17
C LYS A 53 11.72 12.42 6.09
N CYS A 54 10.92 11.41 6.37
CA CYS A 54 11.34 10.29 7.21
C CYS A 54 12.39 9.41 6.55
N LYS A 55 12.36 9.27 5.22
CA LYS A 55 13.43 8.60 4.47
C LYS A 55 14.79 9.27 4.69
N GLU A 56 14.83 10.61 4.66
CA GLU A 56 16.05 11.37 4.93
C GLU A 56 16.48 11.26 6.41
N ARG A 57 15.52 11.36 7.34
CA ARG A 57 15.77 11.24 8.79
C ARG A 57 16.42 9.90 9.15
N CYS A 58 15.95 8.82 8.52
CA CYS A 58 16.35 7.45 8.79
C CYS A 58 17.57 6.97 7.99
N LYS A 59 18.12 7.79 7.08
CA LYS A 59 19.18 7.39 6.14
C LYS A 59 20.44 6.81 6.79
N LEU A 60 20.77 7.20 8.02
CA LEU A 60 21.93 6.69 8.76
C LEU A 60 21.62 5.51 9.68
N VAL A 61 20.36 5.09 9.75
CA VAL A 61 19.98 3.88 10.47
C VAL A 61 20.49 2.68 9.68
N GLY A 62 21.10 1.72 10.39
CA GLY A 62 21.58 0.48 9.77
C GLY A 62 20.46 -0.26 9.01
N PRO A 63 20.82 -1.15 8.07
CA PRO A 63 19.88 -1.79 7.15
C PRO A 63 18.73 -2.55 7.85
N PHE A 64 18.98 -3.10 9.04
CA PHE A 64 17.98 -3.82 9.83
C PHE A 64 16.96 -2.92 10.53
N GLY A 65 17.26 -1.63 10.71
CA GLY A 65 16.41 -0.67 11.42
C GLY A 65 15.70 0.33 10.52
N ILE A 66 16.08 0.42 9.23
CA ILE A 66 15.60 1.45 8.32
C ILE A 66 14.06 1.47 8.21
N LYS A 67 13.46 0.30 7.99
CA LYS A 67 12.00 0.16 7.81
C LYS A 67 11.24 0.55 9.08
N LEU A 68 11.70 0.07 10.25
CA LEU A 68 11.09 0.42 11.53
C LEU A 68 11.22 1.92 11.79
N CYS A 69 12.38 2.51 11.53
CA CYS A 69 12.60 3.94 11.67
C CYS A 69 11.62 4.73 10.79
N GLU A 70 11.49 4.40 9.51
CA GLU A 70 10.60 5.09 8.58
C GLU A 70 9.13 5.00 9.01
N GLU A 71 8.67 3.82 9.44
CA GLU A 71 7.29 3.60 9.90
C GLU A 71 6.99 4.38 11.19
N VAL A 72 7.88 4.31 12.19
CA VAL A 72 7.73 5.05 13.46
C VAL A 72 7.82 6.56 13.21
N CYS A 73 8.80 7.01 12.41
CA CYS A 73 8.94 8.40 12.02
C CYS A 73 7.68 8.92 11.34
N THR A 74 7.12 8.17 10.39
CA THR A 74 5.92 8.57 9.66
C THR A 74 4.75 8.77 10.62
N LYS A 75 4.55 7.85 11.57
CA LYS A 75 3.50 8.03 12.61
C LYS A 75 3.75 9.27 13.48
N CYS A 76 4.98 9.51 13.89
CA CYS A 76 5.35 10.72 14.63
C CYS A 76 5.07 11.99 13.83
N CYS A 77 5.35 11.97 12.53
CA CYS A 77 5.08 13.09 11.62
C CYS A 77 3.60 13.32 11.40
N LEU A 78 2.81 12.27 11.19
CA LEU A 78 1.36 12.40 11.00
C LEU A 78 0.70 13.02 12.24
N ARG A 79 1.22 12.74 13.45
CA ARG A 79 0.78 13.36 14.70
C ARG A 79 1.28 14.80 14.85
N SER A 80 2.57 15.02 14.64
CA SER A 80 3.25 16.27 14.98
C SER A 80 3.26 17.30 13.83
N LYS A 81 2.84 16.88 12.64
CA LYS A 81 2.86 17.64 11.37
C LYS A 81 4.24 18.23 11.03
N CYS A 82 5.31 17.59 11.51
CA CYS A 82 6.68 18.10 11.45
C CYS A 82 7.66 16.92 11.50
N VAL A 83 8.82 17.02 10.84
CA VAL A 83 9.95 16.08 10.99
C VAL A 83 11.22 16.89 11.28
N PRO A 84 11.98 16.60 12.34
CA PRO A 84 13.23 17.30 12.61
C PRO A 84 14.23 17.11 11.46
N THR A 85 14.92 18.18 11.10
CA THR A 85 15.94 18.16 10.05
C THR A 85 17.20 17.42 10.51
N GLY A 86 17.84 16.71 9.57
CA GLY A 86 19.06 15.95 9.83
C GLY A 86 18.76 14.52 10.32
N PRO A 87 19.80 13.69 10.53
CA PRO A 87 19.64 12.29 10.91
C PRO A 87 19.14 12.11 12.35
N VAL A 88 18.68 10.89 12.66
CA VAL A 88 18.27 10.44 13.99
C VAL A 88 19.26 10.92 15.06
N GLY A 89 18.75 11.48 16.16
CA GLY A 89 19.58 11.96 17.27
C GLY A 89 19.80 13.48 17.32
N ILE A 90 19.41 14.23 16.28
CA ILE A 90 19.69 15.67 16.17
C ILE A 90 18.37 16.48 16.09
N ASN A 91 18.35 17.72 16.59
CA ASN A 91 17.29 18.73 16.39
C ASN A 91 15.88 18.39 16.93
N PHE A 92 15.75 17.52 17.94
CA PHE A 92 14.45 17.12 18.50
C PHE A 92 13.59 18.30 19.00
N GLY A 93 14.20 19.41 19.43
CA GLY A 93 13.50 20.59 19.93
C GLY A 93 12.78 21.43 18.87
N LYS A 94 12.97 21.14 17.56
CA LYS A 94 12.38 21.96 16.49
C LYS A 94 10.93 21.63 16.17
N CYS A 95 10.46 20.43 16.53
CA CYS A 95 9.09 19.99 16.27
C CYS A 95 8.31 19.86 17.59
N LYS A 96 7.22 20.62 17.72
CA LYS A 96 6.30 20.48 18.87
C LYS A 96 5.71 19.06 18.87
N ASN A 97 5.67 18.41 20.03
CA ASN A 97 5.14 17.07 20.23
C ASN A 97 5.90 15.94 19.48
N TRP A 98 7.18 16.10 19.15
CA TRP A 98 8.01 15.02 18.58
C TRP A 98 8.66 14.16 19.70
N THR A 99 7.88 13.27 20.32
CA THR A 99 8.32 12.53 21.50
C THR A 99 8.23 11.02 21.33
N PHE A 100 7.01 10.48 21.33
CA PHE A 100 6.73 9.06 21.28
C PHE A 100 5.46 8.77 20.48
N THR A 101 5.38 7.58 19.90
CA THR A 101 4.22 7.07 19.17
C THR A 101 4.00 5.59 19.48
N LEU A 102 2.83 5.07 19.12
CA LEU A 102 2.53 3.64 19.22
C LEU A 102 2.79 2.96 17.87
N TYR A 103 3.67 1.96 17.89
CA TYR A 103 3.88 1.06 16.76
C TYR A 103 3.49 -0.36 17.19
N ARG A 104 2.46 -0.92 16.53
CA ARG A 104 1.87 -2.23 16.88
C ARG A 104 1.52 -2.37 18.37
N GLY A 105 0.99 -1.29 18.96
CA GLY A 105 0.61 -1.24 20.39
C GLY A 105 1.77 -1.00 21.36
N ILE A 106 3.01 -0.98 20.88
CA ILE A 106 4.19 -0.76 21.71
C ILE A 106 4.62 0.72 21.62
N PRO A 107 4.96 1.38 22.73
CA PRO A 107 5.49 2.74 22.71
C PRO A 107 6.92 2.77 22.15
N TYR A 108 7.15 3.61 21.15
CA TYR A 108 8.46 3.91 20.58
C TYR A 108 8.77 5.39 20.68
N LYS A 109 10.04 5.71 20.94
CA LYS A 109 10.55 7.08 20.81
C LYS A 109 10.59 7.47 19.34
N CYS A 110 10.20 8.71 19.05
CA CYS A 110 10.33 9.26 17.71
C CYS A 110 11.82 9.39 17.34
N PRO A 111 12.24 8.90 16.16
CA PRO A 111 13.63 8.99 15.71
C PRO A 111 14.08 10.42 15.42
#